data_AF-A0A1B1TL12-F1
#
_entry.id   AF-A0A1B1TL12-F1
#
_cell.length_a   1.000
_cell.length_b   1.000
_cell.length_c   1.000
_cell.angle_alpha   90.00
_cell.angle_beta   90.00
_cell.angle_gamma   90.00
#
_symmetry.space_group_name_H-M   'P 1'
#
loop_
_entity.id
_entity.type
_entity.pdbx_description
1 polymer ?
#
loop_
_entity_poly.entity_id
_entity_poly.type
_entity_poly.pdbx_seq_one_letter_code
_entity_poly.pdbx_strand_id
1 'polypeptide(L)'
;MQRTRLNLLLGETLGQFTSFFQNPWRKMALLVIFLLFGNFVAVVFPPAIGQTTTWDPMVAAGIIFLAEVVNFLYYKKGDRQIVSQKAATNTAASQNRLFFQLVHVFKIGLLYGLTVSAINVGS
;
A
#
# COMPACT_ATOMS: atom_id res chain seq x y z
N MET A 1 20.56 -29.19 4.67
CA MET A 1 20.17 -28.46 3.46
C MET A 1 19.06 -29.22 2.74
N GLN A 2 17.80 -28.97 3.07
CA GLN A 2 16.66 -29.59 2.38
C GLN A 2 15.86 -28.50 1.68
N ARG A 3 15.92 -28.49 0.35
CA ARG A 3 14.94 -27.78 -0.47
C ARG A 3 13.64 -28.57 -0.35
N THR A 4 12.79 -28.21 0.61
CA THR A 4 11.44 -28.75 0.71
C THR A 4 10.68 -28.35 -0.57
N ARG A 5 9.94 -29.29 -1.17
CA ARG A 5 9.13 -29.06 -2.39
C ARG A 5 8.25 -27.81 -2.30
N LEU A 6 7.83 -27.45 -1.08
CA LEU A 6 7.12 -26.20 -0.80
C LEU A 6 7.92 -24.95 -1.20
N ASN A 7 9.22 -24.90 -0.90
CA ASN A 7 10.05 -23.74 -1.20
C ASN A 7 10.33 -23.60 -2.70
N LEU A 8 10.32 -24.71 -3.43
CA LEU A 8 10.41 -24.72 -4.89
C LEU A 8 9.12 -24.19 -5.53
N LEU A 9 7.95 -24.68 -5.08
CA LEU A 9 6.65 -24.18 -5.54
C LEU A 9 6.43 -22.70 -5.16
N LEU A 10 6.78 -22.30 -3.94
CA LEU A 10 6.77 -20.89 -3.52
C LEU A 10 7.71 -20.04 -4.37
N GLY A 11 8.94 -20.52 -4.65
CA GLY A 11 9.88 -19.82 -5.51
C GLY A 11 9.38 -19.63 -6.94
N GLU A 12 8.81 -20.67 -7.55
CA GLU A 12 8.27 -20.64 -8.91
C GLU A 12 7.00 -19.79 -9.02
N THR A 13 6.08 -19.90 -8.06
CA THR A 13 4.88 -19.07 -8.02
C THR A 13 5.22 -17.59 -7.81
N LEU A 14 6.14 -17.25 -6.90
CA LEU A 14 6.63 -15.87 -6.74
C LEU A 14 7.38 -15.38 -7.99
N GLY A 15 8.14 -16.25 -8.65
CA GLY A 15 8.83 -15.95 -9.92
C GLY A 15 7.86 -15.63 -11.06
N GLN A 16 6.80 -16.42 -11.22
CA GLN A 16 5.75 -16.17 -12.20
C GLN A 16 4.92 -14.94 -11.83
N PHE A 17 4.61 -14.73 -10.55
CA PHE A 17 3.89 -13.54 -10.07
C PHE A 17 4.68 -12.27 -10.39
N THR A 18 6.00 -12.27 -10.16
CA THR A 18 6.86 -11.13 -10.46
C THR A 18 7.03 -10.91 -11.96
N SER A 19 7.17 -11.97 -12.76
CA SER A 19 7.18 -11.87 -14.23
C SER A 19 5.87 -11.31 -14.79
N PHE A 20 4.72 -11.61 -14.16
CA PHE A 20 3.41 -11.09 -14.53
C PHE A 20 3.28 -9.58 -14.31
N PHE A 21 3.99 -9.03 -13.31
CA PHE A 21 4.04 -7.60 -13.00
C PHE A 21 5.17 -6.84 -13.72
N GLN A 22 5.98 -7.49 -14.55
CA GLN A 22 6.92 -6.79 -15.43
C GLN A 22 6.19 -6.03 -16.56
N ASN A 23 4.96 -6.42 -16.90
CA ASN A 23 4.15 -5.69 -17.87
C ASN A 23 3.65 -4.37 -17.24
N PRO A 24 4.08 -3.19 -17.75
CA PRO A 24 3.77 -1.90 -17.14
C PRO A 24 2.26 -1.61 -17.07
N TRP A 25 1.48 -2.15 -18.01
CA TRP A 25 0.03 -1.96 -18.03
C TRP A 25 -0.67 -2.67 -16.86
N ARG A 26 -0.25 -3.89 -16.53
CA ARG A 26 -0.80 -4.66 -15.39
C ARG A 26 -0.40 -4.03 -14.06
N LYS A 27 0.83 -3.50 -13.97
CA LYS A 27 1.29 -2.75 -12.80
C LYS A 27 0.43 -1.50 -12.57
N MET A 28 0.16 -0.72 -13.61
CA MET A 28 -0.72 0.47 -13.51
C MET A 28 -2.13 0.08 -13.07
N ALA A 29 -2.72 -0.97 -13.65
CA ALA A 29 -4.03 -1.46 -13.23
C ALA A 29 -4.05 -1.85 -11.74
N LEU A 30 -3.03 -2.54 -11.25
CA LEU A 30 -2.93 -2.91 -9.83
C LEU A 30 -2.84 -1.69 -8.90
N LEU A 31 -2.06 -0.67 -9.30
CA LEU A 31 -1.96 0.59 -8.55
C LEU A 31 -3.30 1.32 -8.52
N VAL A 32 -3.99 1.39 -9.66
CA VAL A 32 -5.33 1.99 -9.76
C VAL A 32 -6.32 1.24 -8.87
N ILE A 33 -6.31 -0.10 -8.88
CA ILE A 33 -7.15 -0.92 -8.00
C ILE A 33 -6.87 -0.61 -6.52
N PHE A 34 -5.60 -0.55 -6.11
CA PHE A 34 -5.24 -0.22 -4.72
C PHE A 34 -5.63 1.22 -4.34
N LEU A 35 -5.55 2.17 -5.28
CA LEU A 35 -6.00 3.54 -5.08
C LEU A 35 -7.51 3.60 -4.85
N LEU A 36 -8.29 2.96 -5.74
CA LEU A 36 -9.75 2.91 -5.63
C LEU A 36 -10.18 2.13 -4.40
N PHE A 37 -9.48 1.06 -4.05
CA PHE A 37 -9.75 0.27 -2.85
C PHE A 37 -9.53 1.09 -1.58
N GLY A 38 -8.46 1.90 -1.52
CA GLY A 38 -8.24 2.85 -0.42
C GLY A 38 -9.37 3.85 -0.27
N ASN A 39 -9.85 4.41 -1.38
CA ASN A 39 -11.00 5.32 -1.38
C ASN A 39 -12.29 4.60 -0.91
N PHE A 40 -12.56 3.41 -1.42
CA PHE A 40 -13.72 2.61 -1.02
C PHE A 40 -13.73 2.32 0.49
N VAL A 41 -12.60 1.91 1.06
CA VAL A 41 -12.45 1.70 2.51
C VAL A 41 -12.80 2.97 3.27
N ALA A 42 -12.28 4.12 2.83
CA ALA A 42 -12.53 5.41 3.47
C ALA A 42 -14.01 5.85 3.44
N VAL A 43 -14.78 5.47 2.42
CA VAL A 43 -16.20 5.83 2.31
C VAL A 43 -17.08 4.87 3.11
N VAL A 44 -16.73 3.58 3.16
CA VAL A 44 -17.54 2.55 3.83
C VAL A 44 -17.28 2.47 5.33
N PHE A 45 -16.06 2.75 5.80
CA PHE A 45 -15.71 2.67 7.22
C PHE A 45 -16.51 3.62 8.12
N PRO A 46 -16.64 4.92 7.81
CA PRO A 46 -17.35 5.88 8.67
C PRO A 46 -18.80 5.48 8.99
N PRO A 47 -19.65 5.07 8.02
CA PRO A 47 -20.99 4.60 8.34
C PRO A 47 -21.02 3.22 9.01
N ALA A 48 -20.04 2.33 8.75
CA ALA A 48 -20.01 0.99 9.32
C ALA A 48 -19.74 0.95 10.83
N ILE A 49 -19.01 1.93 11.38
CA ILE A 49 -18.64 1.97 12.80
C ILE A 49 -19.79 2.50 13.69
N GLY A 50 -20.86 3.03 13.07
CA GLY A 50 -21.90 3.76 13.80
C GLY A 50 -21.36 5.14 14.18
N GLN A 51 -22.07 6.18 13.76
CA GLN A 51 -21.63 7.57 13.82
C GLN A 51 -21.65 8.15 15.26
N THR A 52 -20.95 7.52 16.20
CA THR A 52 -20.71 8.08 17.53
C THR A 52 -19.58 9.10 17.45
N THR A 53 -19.96 10.36 17.23
CA THR A 53 -19.09 11.54 17.00
C THR A 53 -18.03 11.77 18.08
N THR A 54 -18.16 11.12 19.24
CA THR A 54 -17.24 11.27 20.38
C THR A 54 -15.81 10.79 20.07
N TRP A 55 -15.65 9.81 19.18
CA TRP A 55 -14.35 9.19 18.89
C TRP A 55 -13.67 9.70 17.61
N ASP A 56 -14.30 10.64 16.90
CA ASP A 56 -13.80 11.15 15.61
C ASP A 56 -12.38 11.73 15.69
N PRO A 57 -12.00 12.50 16.74
CA PRO A 57 -10.63 13.00 16.89
C PRO A 57 -9.60 11.87 17.12
N MET A 58 -10.00 10.81 17.83
CA MET A 58 -9.14 9.66 18.12
C MET A 58 -8.87 8.85 16.85
N VAL A 59 -9.90 8.67 16.02
CA VAL A 59 -9.79 7.99 14.72
C VAL A 59 -8.92 8.79 13.76
N ALA A 60 -9.12 10.10 13.68
CA ALA A 60 -8.28 11.00 12.87
C ALA A 60 -6.81 10.94 13.31
N ALA A 61 -6.53 10.98 14.61
CA ALA A 61 -5.18 10.82 15.16
C ALA A 61 -4.56 9.46 14.80
N GLY A 62 -5.35 8.38 14.86
CA GLY A 62 -4.92 7.03 14.46
C GLY A 62 -4.56 6.94 12.98
N ILE A 63 -5.34 7.56 12.10
CA ILE A 63 -5.07 7.60 10.65
C ILE A 63 -3.81 8.42 10.35
N ILE A 64 -3.62 9.56 11.01
CA ILE A 64 -2.40 10.36 10.89
C ILE A 64 -1.18 9.58 11.39
N PHE A 65 -1.30 8.88 12.52
CA PHE A 65 -0.23 8.04 13.04
C PHE A 65 0.13 6.91 12.07
N LEU A 66 -0.87 6.22 11.49
CA LEU A 66 -0.64 5.21 10.45
C LEU A 66 0.01 5.82 9.20
N ALA A 67 -0.45 6.99 8.79
CA ALA A 67 0.13 7.73 7.68
C ALA A 67 1.62 8.05 7.95
N GLU A 68 1.95 8.47 9.17
CA GLU A 68 3.31 8.79 9.59
C GLU A 68 4.18 7.54 9.69
N VAL A 69 3.66 6.44 10.23
CA VAL A 69 4.37 5.15 10.25
C VAL A 69 4.69 4.66 8.84
N VAL A 70 3.73 4.77 7.90
CA VAL A 70 3.97 4.42 6.49
C VAL A 70 5.04 5.32 5.88
N ASN A 71 5.02 6.63 6.19
CA ASN A 71 6.04 7.57 5.72
C ASN A 71 7.41 7.28 6.30
N PHE A 72 7.49 7.02 7.60
CA PHE A 72 8.70 6.64 8.31
C PHE A 72 9.30 5.35 7.75
N LEU A 73 8.47 4.33 7.51
CA LEU A 73 8.89 3.07 6.90
C LEU A 73 9.41 3.27 5.46
N TYR A 74 8.82 4.20 4.71
CA TYR A 74 9.25 4.55 3.37
C TYR A 74 10.58 5.33 3.38
N TYR A 75 10.67 6.38 4.21
CA TYR A 75 11.83 7.27 4.26
C TYR A 75 13.06 6.60 4.90
N LYS A 76 12.87 5.81 5.96
CA LYS A 76 13.94 5.00 6.59
C LYS A 76 14.54 3.97 5.63
N LYS A 77 13.80 3.58 4.58
CA LYS A 77 14.31 2.71 3.50
C LYS A 77 14.74 3.49 2.25
N GLY A 78 14.25 4.72 2.05
CA GLY A 78 14.59 5.63 0.96
C GLY A 78 16.08 5.96 0.90
N ASP A 79 16.74 6.09 2.05
CA ASP A 79 18.18 6.34 2.15
C ASP A 79 19.03 5.15 1.61
N ARG A 80 18.46 3.94 1.59
CA ARG A 80 19.04 2.76 0.90
C ARG A 80 18.60 2.66 -0.57
N GLN A 81 17.50 3.27 -0.98
CA GLN A 81 16.96 3.17 -2.34
C GLN A 81 17.68 4.07 -3.35
N ILE A 82 18.19 5.23 -2.93
CA ILE A 82 19.00 6.10 -3.81
C ILE A 82 20.30 5.38 -4.21
N VAL A 83 20.88 4.59 -3.30
CA VAL A 83 22.07 3.74 -3.59
C VAL A 83 21.70 2.52 -4.46
N SER A 84 20.51 1.93 -4.27
CA SER A 84 20.05 0.76 -5.05
C SER A 84 19.51 1.08 -6.46
N GLN A 85 19.23 2.33 -6.82
CA GLN A 85 18.87 2.67 -8.20
C GLN A 85 20.01 2.38 -9.19
N LYS A 86 21.25 2.33 -8.70
CA LYS A 86 22.44 1.91 -9.47
C LYS A 86 22.61 0.39 -9.59
N ALA A 87 21.82 -0.41 -8.87
CA ALA A 87 21.95 -1.87 -8.77
C ALA A 87 20.71 -2.60 -9.33
N ALA A 88 20.25 -2.19 -10.53
CA ALA A 88 19.07 -2.68 -11.22
C ALA A 88 19.16 -4.14 -11.76
N THR A 89 19.83 -5.05 -11.04
CA THR A 89 20.05 -6.44 -11.46
C THR A 89 19.50 -7.51 -10.51
N ASN A 90 18.85 -7.14 -9.39
CA ASN A 90 18.29 -8.13 -8.45
C ASN A 90 16.76 -8.10 -8.40
N THR A 91 16.14 -9.17 -8.94
CA THR A 91 14.69 -9.43 -8.98
C THR A 91 14.01 -9.43 -7.61
N ALA A 92 14.71 -9.84 -6.53
CA ALA A 92 14.18 -9.81 -5.17
C ALA A 92 13.97 -8.38 -4.62
N ALA A 93 14.76 -7.40 -5.07
CA ALA A 93 14.58 -5.99 -4.67
C ALA A 93 13.35 -5.35 -5.33
N SER A 94 12.92 -5.86 -6.49
CA SER A 94 11.75 -5.40 -7.23
C SER A 94 10.44 -5.70 -6.48
N GLN A 95 10.33 -6.88 -5.88
CA GLN A 95 9.10 -7.32 -5.19
C GLN A 95 8.76 -6.46 -3.97
N ASN A 96 9.76 -6.18 -3.13
CA ASN A 96 9.58 -5.28 -1.99
C ASN A 96 9.17 -3.87 -2.45
N ARG A 97 9.73 -3.38 -3.57
CA ARG A 97 9.40 -2.06 -4.12
C ARG A 97 7.93 -1.96 -4.58
N LEU A 98 7.39 -3.02 -5.20
CA LEU A 98 5.98 -3.06 -5.61
C LEU A 98 5.04 -3.05 -4.41
N PHE A 99 5.32 -3.85 -3.37
CA PHE A 99 4.53 -3.86 -2.15
C PHE A 99 4.49 -2.48 -1.49
N PHE A 100 5.64 -1.80 -1.34
CA PHE A 100 5.68 -0.44 -0.81
C PHE A 100 4.91 0.56 -1.67
N GLN A 101 5.00 0.43 -2.99
CA GLN A 101 4.27 1.29 -3.92
C GLN A 101 2.75 1.11 -3.77
N LEU A 102 2.27 -0.12 -3.58
CA LEU A 102 0.85 -0.43 -3.35
C LEU A 102 0.34 0.16 -2.03
N VAL A 103 1.08 -0.01 -0.94
CA VAL A 103 0.73 0.56 0.37
C VAL A 103 0.67 2.09 0.30
N HIS A 104 1.58 2.72 -0.43
CA HIS A 104 1.61 4.17 -0.58
C HIS A 104 0.41 4.69 -1.39
N VAL A 105 0.08 4.03 -2.50
CA VAL A 105 -1.05 4.40 -3.35
C VAL A 105 -2.39 4.16 -2.64
N PHE A 106 -2.50 3.08 -1.86
CA PHE A 106 -3.65 2.83 -0.99
C PHE A 106 -3.81 3.93 0.07
N LYS A 107 -2.72 4.33 0.74
CA LYS A 107 -2.72 5.44 1.69
C LYS A 107 -3.27 6.73 1.05
N ILE A 108 -2.83 7.06 -0.16
CA ILE A 108 -3.31 8.25 -0.89
C ILE A 108 -4.83 8.14 -1.15
N GLY A 109 -5.30 7.00 -1.64
CA GLY A 109 -6.74 6.77 -1.87
C GLY A 109 -7.58 6.90 -0.60
N LEU A 110 -7.08 6.37 0.52
CA LEU A 110 -7.74 6.41 1.82
C LEU A 110 -7.82 7.85 2.35
N LEU A 111 -6.72 8.60 2.34
CA LEU A 111 -6.71 10.01 2.79
C LEU A 111 -7.64 10.89 1.96
N TYR A 112 -7.65 10.69 0.63
CA TYR A 112 -8.53 11.41 -0.26
C TYR A 112 -10.01 11.11 0.04
N GLY A 113 -10.38 9.83 0.14
CA GLY A 113 -11.76 9.42 0.43
C GLY A 113 -12.27 9.95 1.77
N LEU A 114 -11.43 9.91 2.81
CA LEU A 114 -11.78 10.44 4.13
C LEU A 114 -11.98 11.95 4.11
N THR A 115 -11.11 12.69 3.40
CA THR A 115 -11.22 14.14 3.28
C THR A 115 -12.53 14.53 2.59
N VAL A 116 -12.87 13.84 1.49
CA VAL A 116 -14.14 14.05 0.78
C VAL A 116 -15.32 13.73 1.67
N SER A 117 -15.29 12.60 2.40
CA SER A 117 -16.35 12.24 3.34
C SER A 117 -16.50 13.25 4.47
N ALA A 118 -15.40 13.78 5.00
CA ALA A 118 -15.41 14.78 6.06
C ALA A 118 -16.03 16.10 5.58
N ILE A 119 -15.69 16.54 4.36
CA ILE A 119 -16.30 17.74 3.75
C ILE A 119 -17.82 17.53 3.61
N ASN A 120 -18.24 16.36 3.13
CA ASN A 120 -19.66 16.07 2.87
C ASN A 120 -20.51 15.99 4.16
N VAL A 121 -19.90 15.63 5.28
CA VAL A 121 -20.56 15.60 6.61
C VAL A 121 -20.49 16.95 7.31
N GLY A 122 -19.48 17.77 7.00
CA GLY A 122 -19.25 19.07 7.62
C GLY A 122 -19.98 20.25 6.96
N SER A 123 -20.52 20.09 5.76
CA SER A 123 -21.36 21.08 5.05
C SER A 123 -22.85 20.88 5.32
#